data_AF-A0A921NH09-F1
#
_entry.id   AF-A0A921NH09-F1
#
_cell.length_a   1.000
_cell.length_b   1.000
_cell.length_c   1.000
_cell.angle_alpha   90.00
_cell.angle_beta   90.00
_cell.angle_gamma   90.00
#
_symmetry.space_group_name_H-M   'P 1'
#
loop_
_entity.id
_entity.type
_entity.pdbx_description
1 polymer ?
#
loop_
_entity_poly.entity_id
_entity_poly.type
_entity_poly.pdbx_seq_one_letter_code
_entity_poly.pdbx_strand_id
1 'polypeptide(L)'
;MNESSEVVQSKKSDLHLEEGLQRILAAVSEYGPDLCRSYEGVAETAANIKSALSGYGYSVSLGQAEEIYAFYSQSKWASWLVGGCPTLDDANQMLVEFTNDILFGENHAEL
;
A
#
# COMPACT_ATOMS: atom_id res chain seq x y z
N MET A 1 1.60 -4.39 37.57
CA MET A 1 0.74 -3.72 36.57
C MET A 1 1.55 -3.67 35.29
N ASN A 2 1.29 -4.58 34.34
CA ASN A 2 2.09 -4.72 33.12
C ASN A 2 1.17 -4.73 31.87
N GLU A 3 0.10 -3.94 31.91
CA GLU A 3 -0.87 -3.80 30.82
C GLU A 3 -0.58 -2.58 29.91
N SER A 4 0.54 -1.88 30.13
CA SER A 4 0.78 -0.59 29.48
C SER A 4 1.68 -0.63 28.24
N SER A 5 2.52 -1.65 28.05
CA SER A 5 3.48 -1.64 26.94
C SER A 5 2.90 -2.20 25.64
N GLU A 6 2.21 -3.34 25.68
CA GLU A 6 1.64 -3.98 24.49
C GLU A 6 0.48 -3.17 23.89
N VAL A 7 -0.38 -2.59 24.73
CA VAL A 7 -1.51 -1.76 24.28
C VAL A 7 -1.03 -0.45 23.66
N VAL A 8 0.04 0.15 24.19
CA VAL A 8 0.61 1.40 23.65
C VAL A 8 1.37 1.12 22.35
N GLN A 9 2.07 -0.01 22.25
CA GLN A 9 2.74 -0.42 21.01
C GLN A 9 1.74 -0.79 19.90
N SER A 10 0.68 -1.53 20.23
CA SER A 10 -0.41 -1.84 19.28
C SER A 10 -1.03 -0.55 18.73
N LYS A 11 -1.46 0.37 19.61
CA LYS A 11 -2.06 1.65 19.17
C LYS A 11 -1.12 2.52 18.34
N LYS A 12 0.18 2.49 18.65
CA LYS A 12 1.19 3.23 17.87
C LYS A 12 1.41 2.58 16.49
N SER A 13 1.39 1.26 16.42
CA SER A 13 1.42 0.51 15.17
C SER A 13 0.18 0.79 14.32
N ASP A 14 -1.00 0.83 14.95
CA ASP A 14 -2.28 1.11 14.28
C ASP A 14 -2.33 2.54 13.72
N LEU A 15 -1.81 3.53 14.47
CA LEU A 15 -1.71 4.92 14.01
C LEU A 15 -0.74 5.10 12.84
N HIS A 16 0.41 4.42 12.86
CA HIS A 16 1.35 4.45 11.73
C HIS A 16 0.72 3.80 10.49
N LEU A 17 -0.01 2.69 10.66
CA LEU A 17 -0.68 2.03 9.54
C LEU A 17 -1.74 2.96 8.92
N GLU A 18 -2.56 3.63 9.74
CA GLU A 18 -3.56 4.58 9.24
C GLU A 18 -2.91 5.76 8.48
N GLU A 19 -1.87 6.38 9.05
CA GLU A 19 -1.15 7.48 8.41
C GLU A 19 -0.52 7.05 7.08
N GLY A 20 0.12 5.88 7.06
CA GLY A 20 0.75 5.34 5.86
C GLY A 20 -0.26 5.05 4.76
N LEU A 21 -1.39 4.44 5.09
CA LEU A 21 -2.49 4.18 4.14
C LEU A 21 -3.05 5.48 3.56
N GLN A 22 -3.23 6.53 4.38
CA GLN A 22 -3.66 7.84 3.89
C GLN A 22 -2.64 8.45 2.92
N ARG A 23 -1.33 8.34 3.21
CA ARG A 23 -0.27 8.82 2.31
C ARG A 23 -0.21 8.04 1.00
N ILE A 24 -0.43 6.73 1.03
CA ILE A 24 -0.53 5.89 -0.18
C ILE A 24 -1.64 6.42 -1.08
N LEU A 25 -2.83 6.66 -0.54
CA LEU A 25 -3.98 7.14 -1.30
C LEU A 25 -3.77 8.57 -1.85
N ALA A 26 -3.11 9.43 -1.08
CA ALA A 26 -2.75 10.78 -1.52
C ALA A 26 -1.75 10.76 -2.69
N ALA A 27 -0.68 9.95 -2.59
CA ALA A 27 0.33 9.82 -3.63
C ALA A 27 -0.27 9.31 -4.96
N VAL A 28 -1.17 8.34 -4.90
CA VAL A 28 -1.88 7.86 -6.09
C VAL A 28 -2.77 8.94 -6.70
N SER A 29 -3.46 9.73 -5.88
CA SER A 29 -4.29 10.83 -6.37
C SER A 29 -3.47 11.93 -7.06
N GLU A 30 -2.22 12.13 -6.65
CA GLU A 30 -1.33 13.16 -7.19
C GLU A 30 -0.59 12.70 -8.45
N TYR A 31 -0.12 11.44 -8.49
CA TYR A 31 0.82 10.94 -9.50
C TYR A 31 0.32 9.74 -10.32
N GLY A 32 -0.78 9.10 -9.91
CA GLY A 32 -1.32 7.87 -10.51
C GLY A 32 -1.57 7.92 -12.03
N PRO A 33 -2.16 8.99 -12.58
CA PRO A 33 -2.49 9.06 -14.01
C PRO A 33 -1.28 9.01 -14.96
N ASP A 34 -0.12 9.47 -14.52
CA ASP A 34 1.10 9.51 -15.35
C ASP A 34 1.85 8.18 -15.35
N LEU A 35 1.69 7.36 -14.31
CA LEU A 35 2.38 6.08 -14.13
C LEU A 35 1.60 4.87 -14.68
N CYS A 36 0.31 5.03 -14.95
CA CYS A 36 -0.58 3.94 -15.38
C CYS A 36 -0.53 3.62 -16.89
N ARG A 37 0.18 4.42 -17.71
CA ARG A 37 0.09 4.35 -19.19
C ARG A 37 0.67 3.09 -19.85
N SER A 38 1.41 2.25 -19.13
CA SER A 38 2.08 1.06 -19.70
C SER A 38 1.93 -0.20 -18.84
N TYR A 39 1.08 -0.19 -17.82
CA TYR A 39 1.00 -1.32 -16.90
C TYR A 39 -0.09 -2.30 -17.32
N GLU A 40 0.30 -3.48 -17.82
CA GLU A 40 -0.61 -4.62 -17.97
C GLU A 40 -0.93 -5.16 -16.56
N GLY A 41 -1.92 -4.55 -15.92
CA GLY A 41 -2.32 -4.86 -14.56
C GLY A 41 -2.85 -6.29 -14.42
N VAL A 42 -2.30 -7.01 -13.44
CA VAL A 42 -2.86 -8.28 -12.97
C VAL A 42 -4.19 -7.93 -12.26
N ALA A 43 -5.32 -8.02 -12.97
CA ALA A 43 -6.63 -7.62 -12.46
C ALA A 43 -6.99 -8.28 -11.11
N GLU A 44 -6.49 -9.50 -10.89
CA GLU A 44 -6.60 -10.23 -9.63
C GLU A 44 -5.84 -9.54 -8.48
N THR A 45 -4.62 -9.06 -8.72
CA THR A 45 -3.84 -8.26 -7.75
C THR A 45 -4.59 -6.98 -7.38
N ALA A 46 -5.13 -6.26 -8.36
CA ALA A 46 -5.90 -5.04 -8.09
C ALA A 46 -7.18 -5.33 -7.28
N ALA A 47 -7.85 -6.44 -7.55
CA ALA A 47 -9.01 -6.88 -6.77
C ALA A 47 -8.65 -7.23 -5.32
N ASN A 48 -7.50 -7.87 -5.10
CA ASN A 48 -6.98 -8.18 -3.77
C ASN A 48 -6.57 -6.92 -3.00
N ILE A 49 -5.89 -5.96 -3.66
CA ILE A 49 -5.54 -4.66 -3.06
C ILE A 49 -6.78 -3.88 -2.66
N LYS A 50 -7.79 -3.82 -3.55
CA LYS A 50 -9.09 -3.20 -3.24
C LYS A 50 -9.76 -3.85 -2.03
N SER A 51 -9.71 -5.18 -1.94
CA SER A 51 -10.30 -5.93 -0.82
C SER A 51 -9.55 -5.69 0.49
N ALA A 52 -8.21 -5.63 0.44
CA ALA A 52 -7.37 -5.32 1.59
C ALA A 52 -7.64 -3.91 2.13
N LEU A 53 -7.66 -2.90 1.26
CA LEU A 53 -8.01 -1.52 1.62
C LEU A 53 -9.42 -1.41 2.23
N SER A 54 -10.39 -2.17 1.71
CA SER A 54 -11.72 -2.24 2.31
C SER A 54 -11.71 -2.85 3.70
N GLY A 55 -10.82 -3.82 3.97
CA GLY A 55 -10.60 -4.37 5.32
C GLY A 55 -10.09 -3.33 6.32
N TYR A 56 -9.34 -2.33 5.83
CA TYR A 56 -8.90 -1.17 6.60
C TYR A 56 -9.90 0.01 6.60
N GLY A 57 -11.08 -0.15 5.99
CA GLY A 57 -12.13 0.89 5.95
C GLY A 57 -12.00 1.91 4.81
N TYR A 58 -11.08 1.71 3.87
CA TYR A 58 -10.94 2.58 2.70
C TYR A 58 -11.67 2.02 1.48
N SER A 59 -12.53 2.85 0.87
CA SER A 59 -13.25 2.48 -0.35
C SER A 59 -12.54 3.05 -1.57
N VAL A 60 -11.96 2.17 -2.39
CA VAL A 60 -11.33 2.52 -3.68
C VAL A 60 -11.98 1.80 -4.85
N SER A 61 -11.94 2.42 -6.03
CA SER A 61 -12.30 1.77 -7.29
C SER A 61 -11.24 0.75 -7.71
N LEU A 62 -11.58 -0.13 -8.66
CA LEU A 62 -10.61 -1.08 -9.21
C LEU A 62 -9.45 -0.35 -9.91
N GLY A 63 -9.75 0.72 -10.67
CA GLY A 63 -8.74 1.54 -11.33
C GLY A 63 -7.77 2.20 -10.34
N GLN A 64 -8.26 2.71 -9.20
CA GLN A 64 -7.38 3.23 -8.15
C GLN A 64 -6.49 2.13 -7.54
N ALA A 65 -6.99 0.90 -7.41
CA ALA A 65 -6.17 -0.22 -6.94
C ALA A 65 -5.11 -0.63 -7.97
N GLU A 66 -5.41 -0.53 -9.27
CA GLU A 66 -4.43 -0.70 -10.35
C GLU A 66 -3.37 0.41 -10.32
N GLU A 67 -3.76 1.65 -10.08
CA GLU A 67 -2.84 2.78 -9.94
C GLU A 67 -1.93 2.63 -8.72
N ILE A 68 -2.45 2.16 -7.58
CA ILE A 68 -1.64 1.78 -6.41
C ILE A 68 -0.64 0.71 -6.83
N TYR A 69 -1.07 -0.36 -7.48
CA TYR A 69 -0.14 -1.41 -7.91
C TYR A 69 0.93 -0.89 -8.88
N ALA A 70 0.54 -0.07 -9.86
CA ALA A 70 1.44 0.52 -10.86
C ALA A 70 2.45 1.51 -10.23
N PHE A 71 1.99 2.36 -9.31
CA PHE A 71 2.83 3.34 -8.63
C PHE A 71 4.01 2.67 -7.93
N TYR A 72 3.76 1.62 -7.15
CA TYR A 72 4.80 0.97 -6.33
C TYR A 72 5.66 -0.04 -7.10
N SER A 73 5.10 -0.70 -8.12
CA SER A 73 5.88 -1.61 -8.97
C SER A 73 6.89 -0.85 -9.86
N GLN A 74 6.61 0.41 -10.23
CA GLN A 74 7.48 1.23 -11.08
C GLN A 74 8.42 2.17 -10.30
N SER A 75 8.08 2.57 -9.08
CA SER A 75 8.88 3.52 -8.27
C SER A 75 10.15 2.93 -7.63
N LYS A 76 10.53 1.69 -7.97
CA LYS A 76 11.62 0.90 -7.33
C LYS A 76 11.37 0.49 -5.87
N TRP A 77 10.24 0.88 -5.27
CA TRP A 77 9.93 0.55 -3.87
C TRP A 77 9.60 -0.93 -3.69
N ALA A 78 9.12 -1.60 -4.74
CA ALA A 78 8.66 -2.98 -4.63
C ALA A 78 9.05 -3.82 -5.87
N SER A 79 10.33 -3.87 -6.22
CA SER A 79 10.82 -4.73 -7.30
C SER A 79 10.50 -6.22 -7.09
N TRP A 80 10.21 -6.64 -5.86
CA TRP A 80 9.74 -7.98 -5.50
C TRP A 80 8.28 -8.25 -5.90
N LEU A 81 7.49 -7.21 -6.25
CA LEU A 81 6.13 -7.34 -6.79
C LEU A 81 6.08 -7.64 -8.29
N VAL A 82 7.24 -7.77 -8.95
CA VAL A 82 7.33 -8.21 -10.34
C VAL A 82 6.87 -9.67 -10.41
N GLY A 83 5.59 -9.86 -10.77
CA GLY A 83 4.91 -11.16 -10.78
C GLY A 83 3.50 -11.16 -10.19
N GLY A 84 3.08 -10.10 -9.49
CA GLY A 84 1.73 -9.93 -8.93
C GLY A 84 1.58 -10.31 -7.44
N CYS A 85 0.46 -9.92 -6.83
CA CYS A 85 0.03 -10.41 -5.51
C CYS A 85 -1.05 -11.48 -5.72
N PRO A 86 -0.72 -12.77 -5.59
CA PRO A 86 -1.68 -13.82 -5.89
C PRO A 86 -2.79 -13.95 -4.84
N THR A 87 -2.58 -13.50 -3.59
CA THR A 87 -3.58 -13.64 -2.52
C THR A 87 -3.95 -12.32 -1.83
N LEU A 88 -5.06 -12.34 -1.09
CA LEU A 88 -5.47 -11.24 -0.22
C LEU A 88 -4.48 -11.01 0.93
N ASP A 89 -3.88 -12.08 1.46
CA ASP A 89 -2.88 -11.98 2.53
C ASP A 89 -1.61 -11.29 2.03
N ASP A 90 -1.17 -11.62 0.81
CA ASP A 90 -0.05 -10.92 0.17
C ASP A 90 -0.35 -9.43 -0.03
N ALA A 91 -1.59 -9.09 -0.42
CA ALA A 91 -2.02 -7.71 -0.56
C ALA A 91 -2.06 -6.95 0.77
N ASN A 92 -2.49 -7.59 1.87
CA ASN A 92 -2.45 -6.97 3.20
C ASN A 92 -1.00 -6.74 3.66
N GLN A 93 -0.14 -7.74 3.53
CA GLN A 93 1.27 -7.62 3.90
C GLN A 93 1.97 -6.54 3.06
N MET A 94 1.70 -6.49 1.76
CA MET A 94 2.20 -5.44 0.86
C MET A 94 1.79 -4.04 1.35
N LEU A 95 0.53 -3.83 1.71
CA LEU A 95 0.08 -2.51 2.21
C LEU A 95 0.80 -2.13 3.51
N VAL A 96 1.00 -3.06 4.44
CA VAL A 96 1.76 -2.82 5.67
C VAL A 96 3.21 -2.43 5.37
N GLU A 97 3.88 -3.16 4.48
CA GLU A 97 5.25 -2.83 4.06
C GLU A 97 5.32 -1.45 3.40
N PHE A 98 4.35 -1.13 2.53
CA PHE A 98 4.27 0.18 1.88
C PHE A 98 4.04 1.32 2.87
N THR A 99 3.24 1.09 3.91
CA THR A 99 3.08 2.09 4.97
C THR A 99 4.38 2.37 5.71
N ASN A 100 5.20 1.34 5.93
CA ASN A 100 6.51 1.54 6.54
C ASN A 100 7.45 2.29 5.60
N ASP A 101 7.48 1.91 4.32
CA ASP A 101 8.33 2.56 3.32
C ASP A 101 8.00 4.05 3.15
N ILE A 102 6.71 4.41 3.05
CA ILE A 102 6.29 5.80 2.84
C ILE A 102 6.47 6.68 4.09
N LEU A 103 6.47 6.09 5.29
CA LEU A 103 6.63 6.82 6.55
C LEU A 103 8.09 6.95 6.98
N PHE A 104 8.90 5.92 6.74
CA PHE A 104 10.25 5.82 7.29
C PHE A 104 11.36 5.79 6.23
N GLY A 105 11.00 5.72 4.95
CA GLY A 105 11.91 6.05 3.85
C GLY A 105 12.98 4.99 3.54
N GLU A 106 12.75 3.70 3.82
CA GLU A 106 13.74 2.66 3.47
C GLU A 106 14.03 2.58 1.96
N ASN A 107 13.21 3.21 1.11
CA ASN A 107 13.50 3.44 -0.31
C ASN A 107 13.23 4.90 -0.73
N HIS A 108 14.01 5.85 -0.21
CA HIS A 108 14.13 7.18 -0.82
C HIS A 108 14.79 7.08 -2.20
N ALA A 109 14.00 6.79 -3.25
CA ALA A 109 14.27 7.42 -4.52
C ALA A 109 13.82 8.87 -4.37
N GLU A 110 14.77 9.80 -4.37
CA GLU A 110 14.51 11.23 -4.56
C GLU A 110 13.55 11.36 -5.77
N LEU A 111 12.30 11.78 -5.52
CA LEU A 111 11.33 12.14 -6.55
C LEU A 111 11.77 13.44 -7.23
#